data_AF-A0A956PZM1-F1
#
_entry.id   AF-A0A956PZM1-F1
#
_cell.length_a   1.000
_cell.length_b   1.000
_cell.length_c   1.000
_cell.angle_alpha   90.00
_cell.angle_beta   90.00
_cell.angle_gamma   90.00
#
_symmetry.space_group_name_H-M   'P 1'
#
loop_
_entity.id
_entity.type
_entity.pdbx_description
1 polymer ?
#
loop_
_entity_poly.entity_id
_entity_poly.type
_entity_poly.pdbx_seq_one_letter_code
_entity_poly.pdbx_strand_id
1 'polypeptide(L)'
;MASGKKSLVWILLALLLAGGMGTVLVTVLGGENGAEAVQYHCPMHPTYISDHMGDCPICGMRLVPIDSASPEEEEIDGAHVNTQPEGEHATADGYTCPMHPEVHSDTKGRCPKCNMFLVPVPADSTATGYTCPMHPEVHSDTEGRCPECGMFLVPETKPSGKNGGQGTILYYRNPMNPEIHSPVPAKDSTGMDFVPVYAAEGAGGGKVPGHAVVPTTDEGRRQARVQVQAVRRGELGRTIRTVGTVMADETRERRVTLKVGGWVEALAVSTSGQLVTQGDPVLSLYSPELLTAQQEYLQAREAAKAFEASSEDTARAIVDAARRRLELLDCPASVIEALEQGGEAQRAVILRAPYGGFVSQLMVRTGQQVEPGEPLFTLT
;
A
#
# COMPACT_ATOMS: atom_id res chain seq x y z
N MET A 1 -60.85 -53.35 -7.47
CA MET A 1 -61.19 -51.97 -7.87
C MET A 1 -59.92 -51.14 -7.82
N ALA A 2 -59.31 -50.96 -8.99
CA ALA A 2 -58.07 -50.22 -9.19
C ALA A 2 -58.37 -49.02 -10.09
N SER A 3 -58.37 -47.81 -9.55
CA SER A 3 -58.32 -46.56 -10.30
C SER A 3 -58.15 -45.41 -9.30
N GLY A 4 -57.09 -44.62 -9.41
CA GLY A 4 -56.90 -43.48 -8.51
C GLY A 4 -55.52 -42.84 -8.46
N LYS A 5 -54.50 -43.44 -9.12
CA LYS A 5 -53.14 -42.87 -9.13
C LYS A 5 -52.65 -42.36 -10.49
N LYS A 6 -53.45 -42.48 -11.56
CA LYS A 6 -53.03 -42.05 -12.91
C LYS A 6 -53.32 -40.58 -13.22
N SER A 7 -54.18 -39.88 -12.48
CA SER A 7 -54.56 -38.49 -12.82
C SER A 7 -53.61 -37.42 -12.24
N LEU A 8 -52.77 -37.74 -11.26
CA LEU A 8 -51.88 -36.74 -10.63
C LEU A 8 -50.58 -36.52 -11.41
N VAL A 9 -50.13 -37.53 -12.16
CA VAL A 9 -48.91 -37.46 -12.98
C VAL A 9 -49.12 -36.63 -14.25
N TRP A 10 -50.33 -36.63 -14.82
CA TRP A 10 -50.65 -35.83 -16.01
C TRP A 10 -50.88 -34.35 -15.72
N ILE A 11 -51.30 -33.99 -14.50
CA ILE A 11 -51.47 -32.58 -14.11
C ILE A 11 -50.11 -31.92 -13.81
N LEU A 12 -49.14 -32.67 -13.27
CA LEU A 12 -47.77 -32.18 -13.08
C LEU A 12 -46.97 -32.10 -14.40
N LEU A 13 -47.26 -32.97 -15.38
CA LEU A 13 -46.64 -32.93 -16.71
C LEU A 13 -47.21 -31.80 -17.60
N ALA A 14 -48.49 -31.43 -17.41
CA ALA A 14 -49.11 -30.31 -18.13
C ALA A 14 -48.65 -28.93 -17.61
N LEU A 15 -48.23 -28.81 -16.36
CA LEU A 15 -47.70 -27.57 -15.77
C LEU A 15 -46.23 -27.29 -16.15
N LEU A 16 -45.54 -28.29 -16.72
CA LEU A 16 -44.17 -28.16 -17.23
C LEU A 16 -44.09 -27.85 -18.74
N LEU A 17 -45.23 -27.84 -19.45
CA LEU A 17 -45.31 -27.59 -20.90
C LEU A 17 -45.91 -26.22 -21.28
N ALA A 18 -46.25 -25.37 -20.30
CA ALA A 18 -46.79 -24.02 -20.50
C ALA A 18 -45.90 -22.92 -19.89
N GLY A 19 -44.58 -23.14 -19.85
CA GLY A 19 -43.58 -22.19 -19.37
C GLY A 19 -42.66 -21.68 -20.48
N GLY A 20 -43.17 -20.74 -21.28
CA GLY A 20 -42.39 -19.60 -21.79
C GLY A 20 -41.19 -19.89 -22.69
N MET A 21 -41.48 -20.06 -23.98
CA MET A 21 -40.55 -19.86 -25.08
C MET A 21 -40.09 -18.39 -25.12
N GLY A 22 -38.91 -18.09 -24.57
CA GLY A 22 -38.23 -16.81 -24.67
C GLY A 22 -37.06 -16.91 -25.64
N THR A 23 -37.29 -16.51 -26.90
CA THR A 23 -36.25 -16.28 -27.90
C THR A 23 -35.24 -15.24 -27.41
N VAL A 24 -34.03 -15.68 -27.06
CA VAL A 24 -32.89 -14.77 -26.86
C VAL A 24 -32.12 -14.72 -28.17
N LEU A 25 -32.35 -13.63 -28.90
CA LEU A 25 -31.59 -13.18 -30.06
C LEU A 25 -30.14 -12.94 -29.63
N VAL A 26 -29.20 -13.77 -30.10
CA VAL A 26 -27.76 -13.50 -29.97
C VAL A 26 -27.45 -12.31 -30.87
N THR A 27 -27.44 -11.13 -30.28
CA THR A 27 -26.95 -9.90 -30.89
C THR A 27 -25.46 -9.83 -30.59
N VAL A 28 -24.62 -9.97 -31.61
CA VAL A 28 -23.20 -9.63 -31.53
C VAL A 28 -23.11 -8.12 -31.37
N LEU A 29 -22.94 -7.66 -30.14
CA LEU A 29 -22.45 -6.32 -29.84
C LEU A 29 -21.14 -6.48 -29.10
N GLY A 30 -20.10 -5.87 -29.66
CA GLY A 30 -18.77 -5.78 -29.06
C GLY A 30 -18.88 -5.18 -27.66
N GLY A 31 -18.46 -5.97 -26.67
CA GLY A 31 -18.18 -5.49 -25.33
C GLY A 31 -16.80 -4.88 -25.35
N GLU A 32 -16.77 -3.57 -25.57
CA GLU A 32 -15.64 -2.68 -25.36
C GLU A 32 -15.31 -2.71 -23.87
N ASN A 33 -14.04 -2.94 -23.52
CA ASN A 33 -13.59 -2.90 -22.13
C ASN A 33 -13.86 -1.49 -21.58
N GLY A 34 -14.89 -1.36 -20.74
CA GLY A 34 -15.13 -0.16 -19.93
C GLY A 34 -14.01 -0.02 -18.92
N ALA A 35 -12.98 0.74 -19.29
CA ALA A 35 -12.03 1.29 -18.34
C ALA A 35 -12.79 2.28 -17.45
N GLU A 36 -12.81 1.98 -16.16
CA GLU A 36 -13.24 2.87 -15.10
C GLU A 36 -12.62 4.26 -15.31
N ALA A 37 -13.44 5.31 -15.34
CA ALA A 37 -13.02 6.68 -15.63
C ALA A 37 -12.21 7.26 -14.46
N VAL A 38 -10.94 6.85 -14.35
CA VAL A 38 -9.98 7.42 -13.42
C VAL A 38 -9.61 8.80 -13.94
N GLN A 39 -10.02 9.85 -13.24
CA GLN A 39 -9.62 11.22 -13.56
C GLN A 39 -8.19 11.48 -13.05
N TYR A 40 -7.40 12.20 -13.83
CA TYR A 40 -6.02 12.55 -13.50
C TYR A 40 -5.86 14.06 -13.36
N HIS A 41 -5.10 14.52 -12.37
CA HIS A 41 -4.78 15.94 -12.18
C HIS A 41 -3.28 16.22 -12.34
N CYS A 42 -2.94 17.47 -12.64
CA CYS A 42 -1.56 17.93 -12.72
C CYS A 42 -1.07 18.45 -11.35
N PRO A 43 0.08 17.97 -10.81
CA PRO A 43 0.61 18.44 -9.52
C PRO A 43 0.93 19.93 -9.46
N MET A 44 1.22 20.56 -10.61
CA MET A 44 1.53 21.99 -10.71
C MET A 44 0.31 22.85 -11.05
N HIS A 45 -0.73 22.25 -11.64
CA HIS A 45 -1.98 22.93 -11.98
C HIS A 45 -3.15 22.05 -11.54
N PRO A 46 -3.47 22.04 -10.23
CA PRO A 46 -4.49 21.15 -9.66
C PRO A 46 -5.87 21.32 -10.28
N THR A 47 -6.12 22.46 -10.93
CA THR A 47 -7.36 22.78 -11.65
C THR A 47 -7.46 22.12 -13.03
N TYR A 48 -6.37 21.56 -13.58
CA TYR A 48 -6.39 20.84 -14.86
C TYR A 48 -6.61 19.35 -14.60
N ILE A 49 -7.76 18.84 -15.08
CA ILE A 49 -8.20 17.46 -14.94
C ILE A 49 -8.34 16.83 -16.34
N SER A 50 -7.91 15.60 -16.49
CA SER A 50 -7.97 14.83 -17.73
C SER A 50 -8.52 13.43 -17.48
N ASP A 51 -9.28 12.89 -18.44
CA ASP A 51 -9.85 11.54 -18.38
C ASP A 51 -8.89 10.47 -18.94
N HIS A 52 -7.67 10.84 -19.33
CA HIS A 52 -6.65 9.93 -19.85
C HIS A 52 -5.27 10.22 -19.25
N MET A 53 -4.51 9.15 -19.04
CA MET A 53 -3.13 9.24 -18.56
C MET A 53 -2.22 9.79 -19.67
N GLY A 54 -1.42 10.80 -19.34
CA GLY A 54 -0.55 11.49 -20.28
C GLY A 54 0.24 12.61 -19.62
N ASP A 55 0.90 13.43 -20.44
CA ASP A 55 1.63 14.60 -19.98
C ASP A 55 0.74 15.86 -20.07
N CYS A 56 0.78 16.70 -19.04
CA CYS A 56 -0.01 17.92 -18.99
C CYS A 56 0.42 18.89 -20.12
N PRO A 57 -0.50 19.40 -20.95
CA PRO A 57 -0.17 20.31 -22.06
C PRO A 57 0.28 21.70 -21.58
N ILE A 58 0.09 22.03 -20.30
CA ILE A 58 0.49 23.33 -19.72
C ILE A 58 1.96 23.32 -19.30
N CYS A 59 2.43 22.23 -18.66
CA CYS A 59 3.79 22.17 -18.08
C CYS A 59 4.61 20.94 -18.46
N GLY A 60 4.06 20.02 -19.26
CA GLY A 60 4.75 18.82 -19.74
C GLY A 60 5.02 17.74 -18.69
N MET A 61 4.46 17.85 -17.48
CA MET A 61 4.62 16.85 -16.43
C MET A 61 3.51 15.80 -16.47
N ARG A 62 3.85 14.56 -16.14
CA ARG A 62 2.92 13.42 -16.12
C ARG A 62 1.79 13.62 -15.11
N LEU A 63 0.56 13.37 -15.55
CA LEU A 63 -0.64 13.48 -14.73
C LEU A 63 -0.74 12.33 -13.71
N VAL A 64 -1.34 12.61 -12.55
CA VAL A 64 -1.46 11.68 -11.40
C VAL A 64 -2.94 11.37 -11.14
N PRO A 65 -3.33 10.11 -10.89
CA PRO A 65 -4.72 9.72 -10.69
C PRO A 65 -5.32 10.32 -9.41
N ILE A 66 -6.61 10.66 -9.48
CA ILE A 66 -7.42 11.08 -8.34
C ILE A 66 -8.14 9.83 -7.82
N ASP A 67 -7.68 9.28 -6.69
CA ASP A 67 -8.30 8.11 -6.08
C ASP A 67 -9.63 8.49 -5.41
N SER A 68 -10.74 7.94 -5.90
CA SER A 68 -12.06 8.01 -5.26
C SER A 68 -12.18 6.98 -4.14
N ALA A 69 -11.43 7.16 -3.05
CA ALA A 69 -11.58 6.39 -1.81
C ALA A 69 -11.26 7.26 -0.59
N SER A 70 -12.17 8.17 -0.25
CA SER A 70 -12.22 8.84 1.06
C SER A 70 -13.22 8.13 1.98
N PRO A 71 -12.86 7.80 3.24
CA PRO A 71 -13.82 7.28 4.21
C PRO A 71 -14.80 8.36 4.65
N GLU A 72 -16.08 7.98 4.54
CA GLU A 72 -17.32 8.44 5.18
C GLU A 72 -17.23 9.69 6.09
N GLU A 73 -17.89 10.76 5.63
CA GLU A 73 -18.32 11.90 6.44
C GLU A 73 -19.53 11.49 7.30
N GLU A 74 -19.40 11.63 8.62
CA GLU A 74 -20.52 11.52 9.57
C GLU A 74 -21.22 12.88 9.65
N GLU A 75 -22.51 12.88 9.32
CA GLU A 75 -23.48 13.95 9.51
C GLU A 75 -23.59 14.34 11.01
N ILE A 76 -23.36 15.62 11.34
CA ILE A 76 -23.83 16.20 12.60
C ILE A 76 -24.56 17.52 12.32
N ASP A 77 -25.85 17.47 12.61
CA ASP A 77 -26.82 18.56 12.57
C ASP A 77 -26.38 19.80 13.35
N GLY A 78 -26.71 20.97 12.80
CA GLY A 78 -26.37 22.26 13.37
C GLY A 78 -27.08 22.59 14.68
N ALA A 79 -26.32 23.13 15.64
CA ALA A 79 -26.79 24.10 16.61
C ALA A 79 -25.62 24.96 17.12
N HIS A 80 -25.83 26.27 17.13
CA HIS A 80 -24.94 27.34 17.56
C HIS A 80 -24.29 27.11 18.93
N VAL A 81 -23.06 27.61 19.13
CA VAL A 81 -22.73 28.64 20.13
C VAL A 81 -21.28 29.11 19.94
N ASN A 82 -21.15 30.43 19.90
CA ASN A 82 -19.94 31.21 19.82
C ASN A 82 -19.37 31.41 21.24
N THR A 83 -18.11 31.05 21.48
CA THR A 83 -17.36 31.52 22.65
C THR A 83 -15.86 31.56 22.36
N GLN A 84 -15.35 32.75 22.04
CA GLN A 84 -13.95 33.12 22.19
C GLN A 84 -13.65 33.40 23.67
N PRO A 85 -12.53 32.90 24.24
CA PRO A 85 -12.00 33.46 25.47
C PRO A 85 -11.09 34.65 25.14
N GLU A 86 -11.21 35.65 26.00
CA GLU A 86 -10.61 36.96 25.97
C GLU A 86 -9.13 36.94 26.37
N GLY A 87 -8.34 37.87 25.83
CA GLY A 87 -6.94 38.08 26.20
C GLY A 87 -6.44 39.45 25.72
N GLU A 88 -6.41 40.39 26.68
CA GLU A 88 -5.63 41.65 26.76
C GLU A 88 -5.56 42.59 25.53
N HIS A 89 -6.45 43.59 25.53
CA HIS A 89 -6.35 44.77 24.68
C HIS A 89 -5.63 45.92 25.40
N ALA A 90 -4.59 46.44 24.76
CA ALA A 90 -4.06 47.78 25.02
C ALA A 90 -5.19 48.82 24.84
N THR A 91 -5.21 49.82 25.71
CA THR A 91 -6.19 50.92 25.73
C THR A 91 -6.07 51.76 24.44
N ALA A 92 -7.01 51.60 23.52
CA ALA A 92 -7.13 52.42 22.31
C ALA A 92 -8.33 53.35 22.45
N ASP A 93 -8.13 54.67 22.32
CA ASP A 93 -9.19 55.69 22.44
C ASP A 93 -10.02 55.85 21.14
N GLY A 94 -10.09 54.79 20.33
CA GLY A 94 -10.91 54.75 19.12
C GLY A 94 -10.34 53.85 18.03
N TYR A 95 -11.22 53.39 17.15
CA TYR A 95 -10.91 52.60 15.96
C TYR A 95 -11.32 53.37 14.71
N THR A 96 -10.45 53.39 13.69
CA THR A 96 -10.75 54.06 12.40
C THR A 96 -10.66 53.10 11.22
N CYS A 97 -11.39 53.39 10.14
CA CYS A 97 -11.36 52.58 8.93
C CYS A 97 -10.23 53.04 7.99
N PRO A 98 -9.29 52.14 7.58
CA PRO A 98 -8.18 52.50 6.69
C PRO A 98 -8.62 53.10 5.33
N MET A 99 -9.81 52.72 4.87
CA MET A 99 -10.36 53.16 3.57
C MET A 99 -11.35 54.32 3.70
N HIS A 100 -11.89 54.56 4.89
CA HIS A 100 -12.86 55.62 5.14
C HIS A 100 -12.49 56.33 6.43
N PRO A 101 -11.49 57.23 6.42
CA PRO A 101 -10.95 57.87 7.63
C PRO A 101 -11.99 58.69 8.42
N GLU A 102 -13.12 59.02 7.80
CA GLU A 102 -14.28 59.69 8.44
C GLU A 102 -15.06 58.77 9.39
N VAL A 103 -14.88 57.45 9.29
CA VAL A 103 -15.60 56.46 10.10
C VAL A 103 -14.74 56.10 11.31
N HIS A 104 -15.08 56.72 12.45
CA HIS A 104 -14.53 56.44 13.77
C HIS A 104 -15.55 55.69 14.64
N SER A 105 -15.07 54.77 15.48
CA SER A 105 -15.88 54.00 16.41
C SER A 105 -15.14 53.81 17.73
N ASP A 106 -15.84 53.97 18.85
CA ASP A 106 -15.29 53.74 20.19
C ASP A 106 -15.17 52.24 20.51
N THR A 107 -15.71 51.37 19.65
CA THR A 107 -15.73 49.92 19.82
C THR A 107 -15.10 49.21 18.63
N LYS A 108 -14.41 48.09 18.89
CA LYS A 108 -13.87 47.22 17.83
C LYS A 108 -15.02 46.75 16.96
N GLY A 109 -14.90 46.91 15.65
CA GLY A 109 -15.99 46.60 14.74
C GLY A 109 -15.56 46.60 13.28
N ARG A 110 -16.55 46.38 12.41
CA ARG A 110 -16.39 46.51 10.96
C ARG A 110 -16.97 47.84 10.50
N CYS A 111 -16.32 48.45 9.52
CA CYS A 111 -16.79 49.69 8.92
C CYS A 111 -18.12 49.46 8.17
N PRO A 112 -19.20 50.22 8.45
CA PRO A 112 -20.49 50.05 7.79
C PRO A 112 -20.48 50.40 6.29
N LYS A 113 -19.46 51.13 5.81
CA LYS A 113 -19.33 51.48 4.37
C LYS A 113 -18.63 50.40 3.53
N CYS A 114 -17.64 49.71 4.09
CA CYS A 114 -16.80 48.76 3.32
C CYS A 114 -16.62 47.40 3.98
N ASN A 115 -17.24 47.19 5.14
CA ASN A 115 -17.22 45.95 5.92
C ASN A 115 -15.83 45.42 6.33
N MET A 116 -14.78 46.22 6.15
CA MET A 116 -13.42 45.93 6.64
C MET A 116 -13.28 46.26 8.13
N PHE A 117 -12.37 45.56 8.81
CA PHE A 117 -12.11 45.75 10.23
C PHE A 117 -11.49 47.11 10.53
N LEU A 118 -12.00 47.76 11.56
CA LEU A 118 -11.47 49.02 12.07
C LEU A 118 -10.18 48.76 12.85
N VAL A 119 -9.18 49.61 12.66
CA VAL A 119 -7.84 49.47 13.26
C VAL A 119 -7.72 50.46 14.42
N PRO A 120 -7.18 50.06 15.58
CA PRO A 120 -7.03 50.94 16.73
C PRO A 120 -6.03 52.07 16.44
N VAL A 121 -6.37 53.29 16.87
CA VAL A 121 -5.44 54.43 16.84
C VAL A 121 -4.88 54.62 18.26
N PRO A 122 -3.55 54.66 18.45
CA PRO A 122 -2.95 54.86 19.76
C PRO A 122 -3.19 56.29 20.27
N ALA A 123 -3.56 56.41 21.55
CA ALA A 123 -3.75 57.68 22.23
C ALA A 123 -2.40 58.36 22.51
N ASP A 124 -2.33 59.67 22.23
CA ASP A 124 -1.24 60.61 22.54
C ASP A 124 0.18 60.27 22.04
N SER A 125 0.48 60.71 20.82
CA SER A 125 1.84 61.15 20.48
C SER A 125 1.86 62.68 20.46
N THR A 126 2.54 63.29 21.44
CA THR A 126 2.79 64.74 21.45
C THR A 126 3.74 65.08 20.29
N ALA A 127 3.16 65.37 19.13
CA ALA A 127 3.88 65.73 17.93
C ALA A 127 4.59 67.08 18.14
N THR A 128 5.91 67.12 17.92
CA THR A 128 6.70 68.36 17.98
C THR A 128 6.62 69.19 16.68
N GLY A 129 5.74 68.82 15.75
CA GLY A 129 5.51 69.43 14.45
C GLY A 129 4.84 68.45 13.49
N TYR A 130 4.15 68.96 12.46
CA TYR A 130 3.47 68.17 11.43
C TYR A 130 4.00 68.56 10.05
N THR A 131 4.21 67.57 9.19
CA THR A 131 4.79 67.76 7.85
C THR A 131 3.90 67.18 6.76
N CYS A 132 3.87 67.84 5.60
CA CYS A 132 3.12 67.37 4.45
C CYS A 132 3.89 66.24 3.72
N PRO A 133 3.32 65.03 3.57
CA PRO A 133 4.00 63.93 2.89
C PRO A 133 4.26 64.16 1.40
N MET A 134 3.59 65.14 0.78
CA MET A 134 3.80 65.53 -0.62
C MET A 134 4.73 66.73 -0.80
N HIS A 135 4.78 67.64 0.18
CA HIS A 135 5.64 68.82 0.16
C HIS A 135 6.45 68.82 1.46
N PRO A 136 7.60 68.13 1.49
CA PRO A 136 8.40 67.97 2.70
C PRO A 136 8.88 69.29 3.33
N GLU A 137 8.79 70.40 2.58
CA GLU A 137 9.16 71.75 3.00
C GLU A 137 8.03 72.47 3.79
N VAL A 138 6.81 71.93 3.80
CA VAL A 138 5.66 72.49 4.51
C VAL A 138 5.54 71.84 5.89
N HIS A 139 5.91 72.61 6.92
CA HIS A 139 5.82 72.25 8.33
C HIS A 139 4.79 73.13 9.06
N SER A 140 4.05 72.56 10.01
CA SER A 140 3.06 73.25 10.84
C SER A 140 3.18 72.80 12.30
N ASP A 141 3.03 73.74 13.22
CA ASP A 141 3.03 73.45 14.67
C ASP A 141 1.68 72.92 15.17
N THR A 142 0.63 73.02 14.34
CA THR A 142 -0.72 72.55 14.63
C THR A 142 -1.19 71.53 13.61
N GLU A 143 -1.96 70.54 14.06
CA GLU A 143 -2.65 69.59 13.20
C GLU A 143 -3.59 70.31 12.21
N GLY A 144 -3.64 69.83 10.96
CA GLY A 144 -4.42 70.47 9.92
C GLY A 144 -4.14 69.92 8.52
N ARG A 145 -4.73 70.58 7.51
CA ARG A 145 -4.49 70.28 6.09
C ARG A 145 -3.42 71.20 5.52
N CYS A 146 -2.57 70.65 4.67
CA CYS A 146 -1.58 71.41 3.93
C CYS A 146 -2.29 72.47 3.05
N PRO A 147 -1.92 73.76 3.13
CA PRO A 147 -2.53 74.82 2.34
C PRO A 147 -2.24 74.71 0.83
N GLU A 148 -1.23 73.93 0.43
CA GLU A 148 -0.89 73.74 -0.98
C GLU A 148 -1.61 72.56 -1.64
N CYS A 149 -1.69 71.41 -0.96
CA CYS A 149 -2.28 70.18 -1.54
C CYS A 149 -3.57 69.71 -0.88
N GLY A 150 -3.98 70.34 0.23
CA GLY A 150 -5.20 70.00 0.97
C GLY A 150 -5.19 68.65 1.70
N MET A 151 -4.07 67.92 1.69
CA MET A 151 -3.90 66.66 2.41
C MET A 151 -3.52 66.88 3.88
N PHE A 152 -3.84 65.93 4.75
CA PHE A 152 -3.56 66.03 6.18
C PHE A 152 -2.06 65.94 6.46
N LEU A 153 -1.58 66.83 7.32
CA LEU A 153 -0.19 66.84 7.78
C LEU A 153 0.04 65.70 8.76
N VAL A 154 1.18 65.02 8.64
CA VAL A 154 1.54 63.83 9.42
C VAL A 154 2.54 64.23 10.51
N PRO A 155 2.40 63.77 11.76
CA PRO A 155 3.26 64.17 12.86
C PRO A 155 4.71 63.70 12.66
N GLU A 156 5.68 64.60 12.87
CA GLU A 156 7.10 64.27 12.89
C GLU A 156 7.52 63.81 14.29
N THR A 157 7.93 62.55 14.40
CA THR A 157 8.60 62.02 15.59
C THR A 157 10.09 61.83 15.32
N LYS A 158 10.96 62.63 15.93
CA LYS A 158 12.42 62.38 15.90
C LYS A 158 12.74 61.12 16.71
N PRO A 159 13.34 60.06 16.12
CA PRO A 159 13.87 58.96 16.91
C PRO A 159 15.16 59.42 17.60
N SER A 160 15.10 59.61 18.91
CA SER A 160 16.26 59.93 19.75
C SER A 160 17.17 58.70 19.88
N GLY A 161 18.08 58.53 18.93
CA GLY A 161 19.14 57.52 18.98
C GLY A 161 20.36 58.00 19.75
N LYS A 162 20.34 57.87 21.09
CA LYS A 162 21.55 57.82 21.92
C LYS A 162 21.68 56.42 22.52
N ASN A 163 22.44 55.56 21.85
CA ASN A 163 23.10 54.41 22.48
C ASN A 163 24.54 54.36 21.98
N GLY A 164 25.43 55.08 22.67
CA GLY A 164 26.86 54.90 22.52
C GLY A 164 27.27 53.58 23.18
N GLY A 165 27.54 52.57 22.37
CA GLY A 165 28.14 51.33 22.85
C GLY A 165 29.58 51.58 23.31
N GLN A 166 29.79 51.64 24.63
CA GLN A 166 31.11 51.55 25.24
C GLN A 166 31.52 50.06 25.26
N GLY A 167 32.14 49.60 24.18
CA GLY A 167 32.73 48.26 24.10
C GLY A 167 34.02 48.31 23.27
N THR A 168 34.92 47.34 23.45
CA THR A 168 36.12 47.25 22.62
C THR A 168 35.70 46.92 21.18
N ILE A 169 36.04 47.81 20.24
CA ILE A 169 35.79 47.63 18.81
C ILE A 169 36.72 46.53 18.30
N LEU A 170 36.16 45.48 17.70
CA LEU A 170 36.96 44.40 17.10
C LEU A 170 37.42 44.80 15.68
N TYR A 171 36.50 45.30 14.86
CA TYR A 171 36.77 45.80 13.51
C TYR A 171 35.59 46.64 13.00
N TYR A 172 35.80 47.36 11.91
CA TYR A 172 34.77 48.15 11.21
C TYR A 172 34.33 47.39 9.95
N ARG A 173 33.02 47.30 9.68
CA ARG A 173 32.46 46.64 8.50
C ARG A 173 31.79 47.61 7.55
N ASN A 174 31.87 47.36 6.25
CA ASN A 174 31.17 48.15 5.24
C ASN A 174 29.64 47.94 5.36
N PRO A 175 28.82 49.00 5.40
CA PRO A 175 27.35 48.88 5.53
C PRO A 175 26.68 48.15 4.36
N MET A 176 27.23 48.26 3.16
CA MET A 176 26.64 47.75 1.92
C MET A 176 27.23 46.40 1.49
N ASN A 177 28.45 46.06 1.93
CA ASN A 177 29.05 44.75 1.69
C ASN A 177 29.67 44.17 2.97
N PRO A 178 28.99 43.21 3.64
CA PRO A 178 29.46 42.62 4.89
C PRO A 178 30.82 41.92 4.85
N GLU A 179 31.34 41.54 3.67
CA GLU A 179 32.63 40.85 3.54
C GLU A 179 33.83 41.79 3.64
N ILE A 180 33.64 43.09 3.37
CA ILE A 180 34.72 44.09 3.41
C ILE A 180 34.82 44.65 4.84
N HIS A 181 35.96 44.39 5.48
CA HIS A 181 36.25 44.82 6.84
C HIS A 181 37.61 45.51 6.96
N SER A 182 37.72 46.45 7.90
CA SER A 182 38.96 47.17 8.20
C SER A 182 39.19 47.23 9.71
N PRO A 183 40.43 47.02 10.20
CA PRO A 183 40.76 47.14 11.62
C PRO A 183 40.77 48.61 12.09
N VAL A 184 40.86 49.58 11.18
CA VAL A 184 40.81 51.02 11.45
C VAL A 184 39.58 51.65 10.80
N PRO A 185 39.06 52.79 11.31
CA PRO A 185 37.96 53.51 10.68
C PRO A 185 38.26 53.80 9.22
N ALA A 186 37.36 53.38 8.33
CA ALA A 186 37.50 53.52 6.89
C ALA A 186 36.16 53.95 6.27
N LYS A 187 36.24 54.51 5.07
CA LYS A 187 35.08 54.89 4.26
C LYS A 187 35.00 54.01 3.02
N ASP A 188 33.78 53.76 2.55
CA ASP A 188 33.57 53.07 1.28
C ASP A 188 33.79 54.00 0.08
N SER A 189 33.75 53.44 -1.13
CA SER A 189 33.92 54.20 -2.40
C SER A 189 32.85 55.28 -2.61
N THR A 190 31.76 55.23 -1.86
CA THR A 190 30.65 56.20 -1.86
C THR A 190 30.73 57.21 -0.71
N GLY A 191 31.78 57.15 0.12
CA GLY A 191 32.07 58.11 1.18
C GLY A 191 31.35 57.85 2.52
N MET A 192 30.68 56.71 2.67
CA MET A 192 30.00 56.33 3.92
C MET A 192 30.97 55.65 4.90
N ASP A 193 30.87 56.00 6.17
CA ASP A 193 31.72 55.44 7.24
C ASP A 193 31.38 53.97 7.53
N PHE A 194 32.41 53.16 7.74
CA PHE A 194 32.22 51.78 8.15
C PHE A 194 31.67 51.72 9.58
N VAL A 195 30.77 50.76 9.83
CA VAL A 195 30.08 50.61 11.11
C VAL A 195 30.96 49.80 12.07
N PRO A 196 31.25 50.30 13.29
CA PRO A 196 32.04 49.55 14.28
C PRO A 196 31.28 48.31 14.77
N VAL A 197 31.96 47.16 14.80
CA VAL A 197 31.49 45.92 15.40
C VAL A 197 32.19 45.72 16.74
N TYR A 198 31.39 45.69 17.81
CA TYR A 198 31.87 45.56 19.18
C TYR A 198 31.97 44.10 19.60
N ALA A 199 32.95 43.77 20.45
CA ALA A 199 32.96 42.51 21.17
C ALA A 199 31.75 42.47 22.12
N ALA A 200 30.74 41.67 21.80
CA ALA A 200 29.60 41.46 22.69
C ALA A 200 30.03 40.53 23.84
N GLU A 201 30.45 41.11 24.96
CA GLU A 201 30.57 40.39 26.22
C GLU A 201 29.15 40.15 26.77
N GLY A 202 28.60 38.96 26.50
CA GLY A 202 27.37 38.47 27.14
C GLY A 202 26.32 37.92 26.20
N ALA A 203 26.58 36.77 25.59
CA ALA A 203 25.53 35.88 25.08
C ALA A 203 25.85 34.45 25.55
N GLY A 204 25.04 33.95 26.47
CA GLY A 204 25.22 32.70 27.17
C GLY A 204 25.33 31.50 26.23
N GLY A 205 26.26 30.60 26.58
CA GLY A 205 26.58 29.40 25.82
C GLY A 205 25.37 28.47 25.64
N GLY A 206 24.79 28.50 24.44
CA GLY A 206 24.15 27.32 23.88
C GLY A 206 25.25 26.32 23.52
N LYS A 207 25.28 25.17 24.19
CA LYS A 207 26.32 24.12 24.02
C LYS A 207 26.31 23.43 22.63
N VAL A 208 25.52 23.92 21.68
CA VAL A 208 25.35 23.34 20.33
C VAL A 208 25.58 24.43 19.28
N PRO A 209 26.55 24.26 18.35
CA PRO A 209 26.80 25.23 17.29
C PRO A 209 25.57 25.51 16.42
N GLY A 210 25.37 26.76 16.03
CA GLY A 210 24.32 27.17 15.08
C GLY A 210 22.90 27.36 15.65
N HIS A 211 22.71 27.25 16.97
CA HIS A 211 21.40 27.43 17.61
C HIS A 211 21.40 28.62 18.58
N ALA A 212 20.41 29.51 18.45
CA ALA A 212 20.15 30.56 19.42
C ALA A 212 19.29 30.01 20.56
N VAL A 213 19.69 30.25 21.81
CA VAL A 213 18.89 29.91 22.99
C VAL A 213 17.81 30.97 23.15
N VAL A 214 16.55 30.57 23.01
CA VAL A 214 15.39 31.45 23.31
C VAL A 214 15.01 31.26 24.77
N PRO A 215 15.14 32.29 25.63
CA PRO A 215 14.71 32.19 27.01
C PRO A 215 13.19 32.12 27.08
N THR A 216 12.66 31.17 27.85
CA THR A 216 11.21 31.02 28.09
C THR A 216 10.94 31.07 29.58
N THR A 217 9.83 31.69 29.97
CA THR A 217 9.40 31.77 31.38
C THR A 217 8.66 30.50 31.78
N ASP A 218 8.81 30.08 33.04
CA ASP A 218 8.13 28.87 33.53
C ASP A 218 6.60 29.01 33.52
N GLU A 219 6.08 30.22 33.70
CA GLU A 219 4.64 30.49 33.60
C GLU A 219 4.14 30.35 32.15
N GLY A 220 4.88 30.88 31.18
CA GLY A 220 4.56 30.70 29.76
C GLY A 220 4.61 29.22 29.34
N ARG A 221 5.56 28.44 29.87
CA ARG A 221 5.64 26.99 29.61
C ARG A 221 4.48 26.21 30.21
N ARG A 222 3.99 26.62 31.39
CA ARG A 222 2.83 26.01 32.05
C ARG A 222 1.52 26.34 31.34
N GLN A 223 1.30 27.61 30.99
CA GLN A 223 0.13 28.04 30.23
C GLN A 223 0.06 27.37 28.86
N ALA A 224 1.21 27.24 28.19
CA ALA A 224 1.33 26.54 26.89
C ALA A 224 1.35 25.00 27.00
N ARG A 225 1.31 24.42 28.22
CA ARG A 225 1.30 22.96 28.47
C ARG A 225 2.41 22.19 27.74
N VAL A 226 3.62 22.74 27.73
CA VAL A 226 4.75 22.15 27.02
C VAL A 226 5.06 20.76 27.57
N GLN A 227 5.00 19.74 26.71
CA GLN A 227 5.40 18.37 27.03
C GLN A 227 6.83 18.13 26.56
N VAL A 228 7.68 17.58 27.43
CA VAL A 228 9.05 17.21 27.10
C VAL A 228 9.26 15.72 27.26
N GLN A 229 10.00 15.11 26.35
CA GLN A 229 10.41 13.71 26.45
C GLN A 229 11.92 13.63 26.26
N ALA A 230 12.61 12.93 27.17
CA ALA A 230 14.04 12.71 27.05
C ALA A 230 14.35 11.84 25.83
N VAL A 231 15.26 12.32 24.96
CA VAL A 231 15.70 11.57 23.78
C VAL A 231 16.41 10.30 24.22
N ARG A 232 15.97 9.16 23.68
CA ARG A 232 16.61 7.86 23.89
C ARG A 232 16.96 7.27 22.52
N ARG A 233 18.10 6.60 22.43
CA ARG A 233 18.40 5.73 21.29
C ARG A 233 17.72 4.39 21.51
N GLY A 234 17.08 3.86 20.48
CA GLY A 234 16.40 2.57 20.52
C GLY A 234 16.04 2.12 19.11
N GLU A 235 15.62 0.86 18.98
CA GLU A 235 15.12 0.33 17.72
C GLU A 235 13.66 0.76 17.51
N LEU A 236 13.38 1.29 16.32
CA LEU A 236 12.03 1.67 15.93
C LEU A 236 11.44 0.55 15.08
N GLY A 237 10.53 -0.24 15.65
CA GLY A 237 9.78 -1.26 14.94
C GLY A 237 8.35 -0.83 14.67
N ARG A 238 7.78 -1.25 13.53
CA ARG A 238 6.34 -1.15 13.24
C ARG A 238 5.78 -2.55 13.08
N THR A 239 4.77 -2.90 13.87
CA THR A 239 4.04 -4.16 13.70
C THR A 239 3.11 -4.04 12.50
N ILE A 240 3.32 -4.86 11.47
CA ILE A 240 2.43 -4.95 10.31
C ILE A 240 1.57 -6.20 10.49
N ARG A 241 0.25 -6.03 10.50
CA ARG A 241 -0.72 -7.14 10.46
C ARG A 241 -1.11 -7.35 9.00
N THR A 242 -0.84 -8.54 8.48
CA THR A 242 -1.19 -8.94 7.11
C THR A 242 -1.87 -10.29 7.15
N VAL A 243 -2.56 -10.64 6.05
CA VAL A 243 -3.05 -11.99 5.80
C VAL A 243 -2.00 -12.79 5.04
N GLY A 244 -2.07 -14.10 5.16
CA GLY A 244 -1.29 -15.05 4.37
C GLY A 244 -2.16 -16.25 4.00
N THR A 245 -1.84 -16.90 2.89
CA THR A 245 -2.51 -18.13 2.46
C THR A 245 -1.66 -19.33 2.86
N VAL A 246 -2.30 -20.39 3.34
CA VAL A 246 -1.64 -21.68 3.58
C VAL A 246 -1.72 -22.46 2.28
N MET A 247 -0.56 -22.73 1.68
CA MET A 247 -0.44 -23.55 0.47
C MET A 247 0.12 -24.92 0.80
N ALA A 248 -0.19 -25.89 -0.06
CA ALA A 248 0.43 -27.21 0.03
C ALA A 248 1.96 -27.10 -0.15
N ASP A 249 2.70 -27.93 0.57
CA ASP A 249 4.15 -28.00 0.47
C ASP A 249 4.53 -28.68 -0.86
N GLU A 250 4.90 -27.90 -1.87
CA GLU A 250 5.31 -28.40 -3.19
C GLU A 250 6.50 -29.37 -3.10
N THR A 251 7.32 -29.30 -2.04
CA THR A 251 8.44 -30.25 -1.84
C THR A 251 7.97 -31.66 -1.47
N ARG A 252 6.73 -31.77 -0.96
CA ARG A 252 6.05 -33.03 -0.61
C ARG A 252 5.11 -33.50 -1.71
N GLU A 253 4.97 -32.74 -2.80
CA GLU A 253 4.20 -33.19 -3.94
C GLU A 253 4.86 -34.44 -4.55
N ARG A 254 4.07 -35.50 -4.72
CA ARG A 254 4.49 -36.75 -5.37
C ARG A 254 3.46 -37.13 -6.41
N ARG A 255 3.91 -37.31 -7.65
CA ARG A 255 3.09 -37.81 -8.75
C ARG A 255 3.30 -39.30 -8.89
N VAL A 256 2.21 -40.06 -8.85
CA VAL A 256 2.27 -41.50 -9.06
C VAL A 256 1.99 -41.78 -10.52
N THR A 257 2.96 -42.39 -11.19
CA THR A 257 2.91 -42.78 -12.60
C THR A 257 3.07 -44.29 -12.72
N LEU A 258 2.74 -44.82 -13.90
CA LEU A 258 2.96 -46.22 -14.25
C LEU A 258 4.16 -46.35 -15.20
N LYS A 259 4.88 -47.46 -15.10
CA LYS A 259 5.90 -47.84 -16.10
C LYS A 259 5.34 -48.63 -17.27
N VAL A 260 4.12 -49.15 -17.12
CA VAL A 260 3.44 -49.97 -18.12
C VAL A 260 2.11 -49.34 -18.49
N GLY A 261 1.71 -49.52 -19.76
CA GLY A 261 0.40 -49.12 -20.24
C GLY A 261 -0.66 -50.16 -19.90
N GLY A 262 -1.91 -49.73 -19.79
CA GLY A 262 -3.01 -50.64 -19.52
C GLY A 262 -4.37 -49.97 -19.36
N TRP A 263 -5.35 -50.74 -18.94
CA TRP A 263 -6.72 -50.29 -18.67
C TRP A 263 -7.00 -50.36 -17.18
N VAL A 264 -7.53 -49.27 -16.63
CA VAL A 264 -7.94 -49.21 -15.23
C VAL A 264 -9.29 -49.91 -15.07
N GLU A 265 -9.30 -51.10 -14.45
CA GLU A 265 -10.52 -51.87 -14.24
C GLU A 265 -11.31 -51.37 -13.02
N ALA A 266 -10.61 -50.94 -11.96
CA ALA A 266 -11.24 -50.43 -10.74
C ALA A 266 -10.35 -49.40 -10.03
N LEU A 267 -10.96 -48.42 -9.38
CA LEU A 267 -10.29 -47.41 -8.55
C LEU A 267 -10.72 -47.59 -7.10
N ALA A 268 -9.76 -47.80 -6.21
CA ALA A 268 -9.99 -47.78 -4.76
C ALA A 268 -9.95 -46.34 -4.21
N VAL A 269 -9.12 -45.49 -4.82
CA VAL A 269 -9.07 -44.04 -4.55
C VAL A 269 -9.86 -43.31 -5.62
N SER A 270 -10.99 -42.71 -5.25
CA SER A 270 -11.96 -42.14 -6.20
C SER A 270 -12.21 -40.64 -6.04
N THR A 271 -11.71 -40.01 -4.97
CA THR A 271 -12.04 -38.62 -4.62
C THR A 271 -10.80 -37.85 -4.14
N SER A 272 -10.70 -36.57 -4.51
CA SER A 272 -9.69 -35.66 -3.96
C SER A 272 -9.95 -35.35 -2.48
N GLY A 273 -8.90 -35.13 -1.71
CA GLY A 273 -8.92 -34.96 -0.26
C GLY A 273 -8.92 -36.26 0.53
N GLN A 274 -8.97 -37.42 -0.12
CA GLN A 274 -8.85 -38.71 0.56
C GLN A 274 -7.43 -38.91 1.08
N LEU A 275 -7.31 -39.37 2.32
CA LEU A 275 -6.04 -39.78 2.92
C LEU A 275 -5.68 -41.19 2.45
N VAL A 276 -4.45 -41.35 1.96
CA VAL A 276 -3.89 -42.65 1.52
C VAL A 276 -2.62 -42.92 2.30
N THR A 277 -2.47 -44.13 2.81
CA THR A 277 -1.23 -44.58 3.46
C THR A 277 -0.37 -45.37 2.49
N GLN A 278 0.94 -45.44 2.77
CA GLN A 278 1.87 -46.21 1.95
C GLN A 278 1.46 -47.70 1.97
N GLY A 279 1.33 -48.30 0.79
CA GLY A 279 0.93 -49.69 0.62
C GLY A 279 -0.57 -49.92 0.42
N ASP A 280 -1.41 -48.88 0.59
CA ASP A 280 -2.84 -49.00 0.35
C ASP A 280 -3.15 -49.32 -1.13
N PRO A 281 -4.18 -50.14 -1.40
CA PRO A 281 -4.60 -50.40 -2.77
C PRO A 281 -5.14 -49.11 -3.39
N VAL A 282 -4.63 -48.77 -4.58
CA VAL A 282 -4.99 -47.54 -5.28
C VAL A 282 -5.92 -47.85 -6.45
N LEU A 283 -5.51 -48.79 -7.30
CA LEU A 283 -6.25 -49.16 -8.50
C LEU A 283 -5.95 -50.60 -8.92
N SER A 284 -6.87 -51.17 -9.69
CA SER A 284 -6.68 -52.43 -10.40
C SER A 284 -6.38 -52.15 -11.87
N LEU A 285 -5.23 -52.61 -12.36
CA LEU A 285 -4.77 -52.41 -13.74
C LEU A 285 -4.76 -53.73 -14.50
N TYR A 286 -5.38 -53.76 -15.66
CA TYR A 286 -5.11 -54.76 -16.68
C TYR A 286 -4.03 -54.25 -17.64
N SER A 287 -2.87 -54.90 -17.65
CA SER A 287 -1.80 -54.60 -18.62
C SER A 287 -1.42 -55.87 -19.38
N PRO A 288 -1.53 -55.89 -20.72
CA PRO A 288 -1.08 -57.00 -21.54
C PRO A 288 0.42 -57.29 -21.37
N GLU A 289 1.23 -56.26 -21.14
CA GLU A 289 2.66 -56.38 -20.93
C GLU A 289 2.98 -57.08 -19.61
N LEU A 290 2.30 -56.70 -18.52
CA LEU A 290 2.44 -57.41 -17.24
C LEU A 290 1.96 -58.86 -17.37
N LEU A 291 0.85 -59.11 -18.06
CA LEU A 291 0.34 -60.48 -18.23
C LEU A 291 1.34 -61.36 -18.99
N THR A 292 1.91 -60.82 -20.06
CA THR A 292 2.96 -61.52 -20.85
C THR A 292 4.18 -61.80 -19.99
N ALA A 293 4.66 -60.81 -19.24
CA ALA A 293 5.81 -60.98 -18.35
C ALA A 293 5.56 -62.02 -17.25
N GLN A 294 4.33 -62.11 -16.72
CA GLN A 294 3.96 -63.14 -15.75
C GLN A 294 4.01 -64.54 -16.38
N GLN A 295 3.46 -64.70 -17.58
CA GLN A 295 3.49 -65.97 -18.31
C GLN A 295 4.93 -66.41 -18.64
N GLU A 296 5.78 -65.48 -19.07
CA GLU A 296 7.22 -65.73 -19.29
C GLU A 296 7.90 -66.22 -18.00
N TYR A 297 7.63 -65.60 -16.86
CA TYR A 297 8.18 -66.03 -15.57
C TYR A 297 7.72 -67.45 -15.19
N LEU A 298 6.43 -67.75 -15.37
CA LEU A 298 5.89 -69.09 -15.09
C LEU A 298 6.49 -70.15 -16.02
N GLN A 299 6.65 -69.83 -17.31
CA GLN A 299 7.27 -70.72 -18.28
C GLN A 299 8.75 -70.95 -17.96
N ALA A 300 9.50 -69.89 -17.63
CA ALA A 300 10.90 -69.99 -17.22
C ALA A 300 11.04 -70.90 -15.99
N ARG A 301 10.16 -70.75 -15.01
CA ARG A 301 10.15 -71.56 -13.80
C ARG A 301 9.80 -73.01 -14.07
N GLU A 302 8.86 -73.28 -14.97
CA GLU A 302 8.51 -74.65 -15.35
C GLU A 302 9.63 -75.32 -16.15
N ALA A 303 10.25 -74.59 -17.08
CA ALA A 303 11.44 -75.05 -17.78
C ALA A 303 12.57 -75.37 -16.79
N ALA A 304 12.80 -74.51 -15.79
CA ALA A 304 13.83 -74.73 -14.78
C ALA A 304 13.63 -76.01 -13.96
N LYS A 305 12.39 -76.39 -13.64
CA LYS A 305 12.08 -77.66 -12.97
C LYS A 305 12.34 -78.89 -13.86
N ALA A 306 12.24 -78.73 -15.17
CA ALA A 306 12.45 -79.81 -16.13
C ALA A 306 13.94 -80.05 -16.47
N PHE A 307 14.85 -79.15 -16.06
CA PHE A 307 16.28 -79.32 -16.26
C PHE A 307 16.90 -80.31 -15.27
N GLU A 308 17.84 -81.12 -15.75
CA GLU A 308 18.66 -82.01 -14.89
C GLU A 308 19.66 -81.21 -14.04
N ALA A 309 20.08 -81.79 -12.91
CA ALA A 309 20.91 -81.16 -11.88
C ALA A 309 22.23 -80.51 -12.39
N SER A 310 22.73 -80.92 -13.57
CA SER A 310 23.95 -80.38 -14.18
C SER A 310 23.80 -78.96 -14.75
N SER A 311 22.56 -78.45 -14.91
CA SER A 311 22.27 -77.13 -15.48
C SER A 311 21.44 -76.22 -14.56
N GLU A 312 21.39 -76.52 -13.26
CA GLU A 312 20.60 -75.78 -12.27
C GLU A 312 20.96 -74.29 -12.20
N ASP A 313 22.23 -73.93 -12.27
CA ASP A 313 22.67 -72.53 -12.19
C ASP A 313 22.15 -71.70 -13.38
N THR A 314 22.21 -72.26 -14.58
CA THR A 314 21.69 -71.61 -15.80
C THR A 314 20.18 -71.48 -15.74
N ALA A 315 19.48 -72.53 -15.31
CA ALA A 315 18.03 -72.53 -15.13
C ALA A 315 17.59 -71.47 -14.11
N ARG A 316 18.31 -71.37 -12.98
CA ARG A 316 18.05 -70.38 -11.94
C ARG A 316 18.28 -68.96 -12.45
N ALA A 317 19.35 -68.72 -13.21
CA ALA A 317 19.62 -67.41 -13.79
C ALA A 317 18.51 -66.94 -14.73
N ILE A 318 17.89 -67.85 -15.49
CA ILE A 318 16.76 -67.52 -16.39
C ILE A 318 15.52 -67.12 -15.58
N VAL A 319 15.22 -67.85 -14.50
CA VAL A 319 14.09 -67.52 -13.60
C VAL A 319 14.33 -66.18 -12.90
N ASP A 320 15.54 -65.95 -12.40
CA ASP A 320 15.91 -64.70 -11.72
C ASP A 320 15.84 -63.50 -12.68
N ALA A 321 16.24 -63.67 -13.94
CA ALA A 321 16.08 -62.64 -14.98
C ALA A 321 14.61 -62.31 -15.26
N ALA A 322 13.75 -63.34 -15.35
CA ALA A 322 12.30 -63.14 -15.53
C ALA A 322 11.65 -62.48 -14.30
N ARG A 323 12.06 -62.85 -13.08
CA ARG A 323 11.64 -62.19 -11.83
C ARG A 323 12.04 -60.72 -11.84
N ARG A 324 13.30 -60.43 -12.19
CA ARG A 324 13.82 -59.06 -12.22
C ARG A 324 13.08 -58.20 -13.25
N ARG A 325 12.65 -58.78 -14.38
CA ARG A 325 11.81 -58.09 -15.36
C ARG A 325 10.48 -57.64 -14.74
N LEU A 326 9.79 -58.51 -13.99
CA LEU A 326 8.55 -58.14 -13.29
C LEU A 326 8.76 -56.99 -12.30
N GLU A 327 9.87 -57.03 -11.55
CA GLU A 327 10.23 -55.94 -10.61
C GLU A 327 10.51 -54.62 -11.33
N LEU A 328 11.17 -54.65 -12.49
CA LEU A 328 11.45 -53.44 -13.28
C LEU A 328 10.18 -52.78 -13.82
N LEU A 329 9.14 -53.58 -14.08
CA LEU A 329 7.80 -53.13 -14.48
C LEU A 329 6.93 -52.67 -13.29
N ASP A 330 7.53 -52.53 -12.09
CA ASP A 330 6.85 -52.19 -10.83
C ASP A 330 5.70 -53.14 -10.46
N CYS A 331 5.83 -54.42 -10.81
CA CYS A 331 4.91 -55.44 -10.32
C CYS A 331 5.02 -55.52 -8.79
N PRO A 332 3.91 -55.39 -8.03
CA PRO A 332 3.95 -55.45 -6.58
C PRO A 332 4.53 -56.78 -6.07
N ALA A 333 5.35 -56.73 -5.02
CA ALA A 333 5.95 -57.94 -4.42
C ALA A 333 4.89 -58.99 -4.05
N SER A 334 3.72 -58.56 -3.57
CA SER A 334 2.59 -59.45 -3.25
C SER A 334 2.08 -60.26 -4.45
N VAL A 335 2.18 -59.71 -5.66
CA VAL A 335 1.77 -60.41 -6.89
C VAL A 335 2.85 -61.40 -7.32
N ILE A 336 4.13 -61.02 -7.21
CA ILE A 336 5.26 -61.92 -7.47
C ILE A 336 5.20 -63.13 -6.52
N GLU A 337 4.95 -62.90 -5.23
CA GLU A 337 4.76 -63.97 -4.24
C GLU A 337 3.54 -64.85 -4.55
N ALA A 338 2.43 -64.25 -4.99
CA ALA A 338 1.24 -65.00 -5.41
C ALA A 338 1.52 -65.87 -6.65
N LEU A 339 2.33 -65.40 -7.61
CA LEU A 339 2.79 -66.18 -8.77
C LEU A 339 3.71 -67.32 -8.32
N GLU A 340 4.58 -67.06 -7.35
CA GLU A 340 5.48 -68.05 -6.75
C GLU A 340 4.72 -69.22 -6.12
N GLN A 341 3.67 -68.92 -5.35
CA GLN A 341 2.89 -69.91 -4.62
C GLN A 341 1.80 -70.56 -5.47
N GLY A 342 1.02 -69.75 -6.19
CA GLY A 342 -0.18 -70.21 -6.92
C GLY A 342 0.11 -70.68 -8.35
N GLY A 343 1.15 -70.15 -8.99
CA GLY A 343 1.52 -70.51 -10.36
C GLY A 343 0.53 -70.09 -11.45
N GLU A 344 -0.40 -69.19 -11.14
CA GLU A 344 -1.38 -68.68 -12.09
C GLU A 344 -1.15 -67.19 -12.38
N ALA A 345 -1.08 -66.83 -13.67
CA ALA A 345 -0.96 -65.45 -14.11
C ALA A 345 -2.26 -64.68 -13.86
N GLN A 346 -2.13 -63.50 -13.25
CA GLN A 346 -3.26 -62.64 -12.93
C GLN A 346 -3.47 -61.61 -14.03
N ARG A 347 -4.71 -61.54 -14.55
CA ARG A 347 -5.09 -60.55 -15.56
C ARG A 347 -5.06 -59.14 -14.99
N ALA A 348 -5.67 -58.95 -13.82
CA ALA A 348 -5.79 -57.65 -13.18
C ALA A 348 -4.89 -57.59 -11.94
N VAL A 349 -4.00 -56.60 -11.90
CA VAL A 349 -3.02 -56.41 -10.83
C VAL A 349 -3.43 -55.20 -9.97
N ILE A 350 -3.51 -55.41 -8.66
CA ILE A 350 -3.79 -54.33 -7.70
C ILE A 350 -2.49 -53.57 -7.43
N LEU A 351 -2.42 -52.33 -7.89
CA LEU A 351 -1.32 -51.43 -7.62
C LEU A 351 -1.51 -50.72 -6.28
N ARG A 352 -0.40 -50.56 -5.56
CA ARG A 352 -0.37 -49.99 -4.21
C ARG A 352 0.30 -48.63 -4.20
N ALA A 353 -0.08 -47.79 -3.24
CA ALA A 353 0.47 -46.46 -3.09
C ALA A 353 1.96 -46.53 -2.67
N PRO A 354 2.90 -45.98 -3.46
CA PRO A 354 4.31 -45.98 -3.09
C PRO A 354 4.62 -45.04 -1.91
N TYR A 355 3.78 -44.02 -1.72
CA TYR A 355 3.90 -43.00 -0.67
C TYR A 355 2.53 -42.76 -0.03
N GLY A 356 2.53 -42.27 1.21
CA GLY A 356 1.31 -41.79 1.87
C GLY A 356 1.15 -40.28 1.73
N GLY A 357 -0.10 -39.80 1.78
CA GLY A 357 -0.44 -38.37 1.67
C GLY A 357 -1.92 -38.14 1.39
N PHE A 358 -2.30 -36.89 1.22
CA PHE A 358 -3.64 -36.52 0.76
C PHE A 358 -3.67 -36.48 -0.77
N VAL A 359 -4.72 -37.02 -1.36
CA VAL A 359 -4.94 -36.99 -2.81
C VAL A 359 -5.34 -35.59 -3.22
N SER A 360 -4.43 -34.80 -3.76
CA SER A 360 -4.72 -33.43 -4.20
C SER A 360 -5.45 -33.42 -5.54
N GLN A 361 -5.04 -34.29 -6.46
CA GLN A 361 -5.61 -34.41 -7.81
C GLN A 361 -5.72 -35.86 -8.24
N LEU A 362 -6.85 -36.23 -8.85
CA LEU A 362 -7.09 -37.52 -9.47
C LEU A 362 -7.29 -37.30 -10.98
N MET A 363 -6.40 -37.83 -11.80
CA MET A 363 -6.35 -37.61 -13.26
C MET A 363 -6.90 -38.81 -14.06
N VAL A 364 -7.11 -39.94 -13.38
CA VAL A 364 -7.59 -41.18 -14.00
C VAL A 364 -9.00 -41.55 -13.54
N ARG A 365 -9.78 -42.15 -14.44
CA ARG A 365 -11.11 -42.71 -14.15
C ARG A 365 -11.18 -44.21 -14.44
N THR A 366 -12.14 -44.89 -13.83
CA THR A 366 -12.41 -46.30 -14.12
C THR A 366 -12.78 -46.49 -15.59
N GLY A 367 -12.19 -47.49 -16.24
CA GLY A 367 -12.33 -47.79 -17.66
C GLY A 367 -11.38 -47.01 -18.59
N GLN A 368 -10.60 -46.06 -18.07
CA GLN A 368 -9.65 -45.29 -18.85
C GLN A 368 -8.40 -46.12 -19.20
N GLN A 369 -7.89 -45.94 -20.43
CA GLN A 369 -6.57 -46.42 -20.82
C GLN A 369 -5.52 -45.42 -20.33
N VAL A 370 -4.45 -45.94 -19.75
CA VAL A 370 -3.33 -45.17 -19.21
C VAL A 370 -2.05 -45.56 -19.93
N GLU A 371 -1.23 -44.57 -20.25
CA GLU A 371 0.05 -44.77 -20.91
C GLU A 371 1.23 -44.69 -19.91
N PRO A 372 2.37 -45.34 -20.21
CA PRO A 372 3.57 -45.21 -19.39
C PRO A 372 3.99 -43.75 -19.18
N GLY A 373 4.27 -43.38 -17.93
CA GLY A 373 4.68 -42.02 -17.55
C GLY A 373 3.53 -41.03 -17.37
N GLU A 374 2.28 -41.39 -17.69
CA GLU A 374 1.11 -40.56 -17.43
C GLU A 374 0.86 -40.46 -15.91
N PRO A 375 0.68 -39.24 -15.36
CA PRO A 375 0.35 -39.07 -13.95
C PRO A 375 -1.07 -39.54 -13.68
N LEU A 376 -1.23 -40.47 -12.75
CA LEU A 376 -2.54 -41.00 -12.36
C LEU A 376 -3.20 -40.12 -11.30
N PHE A 377 -2.43 -39.73 -10.29
CA PHE A 377 -2.84 -38.87 -9.18
C PHE A 377 -1.64 -38.22 -8.52
N THR A 378 -1.92 -37.14 -7.81
CA THR A 378 -0.95 -36.36 -7.06
C THR A 378 -1.24 -36.48 -5.57
N LEU A 379 -0.19 -36.75 -4.79
CA LEU A 379 -0.21 -36.79 -3.33
C LEU A 379 0.53 -35.57 -2.77
N THR A 380 0.03 -35.03 -1.65
CA THR A 380 0.62 -33.91 -0.88
C THR A 380 0.66 -34.19 0.61
#